data_AF-A0A945AAY7-F1
#
_entry.id   AF-A0A945AAY7-F1
#
_cell.length_a   1.000
_cell.length_b   1.000
_cell.length_c   1.000
_cell.angle_alpha   90.00
_cell.angle_beta   90.00
_cell.angle_gamma   90.00
#
_symmetry.space_group_name_H-M   'P 1'
#
loop_
_entity.id
_entity.type
_entity.pdbx_description
1 polymer ?
#
loop_
_entity_poly.entity_id
_entity_poly.type
_entity_poly.pdbx_seq_one_letter_code
_entity_poly.pdbx_strand_id
1 'polypeptide(L)'
;MSNTLAFIGTYTRDDSVGIYVYNYNTETGELASVGSIESDNPSFLAIHPSGNFLYAINEISEINGEKAGGISAFAIADSGELTALNQQSVKGPGPCHLCIDATGKYALVA
;
A
#
# COMPACT_ATOMS: atom_id res chain seq x y z
N MET A 1 -13.32 21.68 4.13
CA MET A 1 -13.68 20.25 4.15
C MET A 1 -12.38 19.48 4.28
N SER A 2 -12.30 18.55 5.24
CA SER A 2 -11.12 17.68 5.41
C SER A 2 -11.06 16.72 4.22
N ASN A 3 -9.95 16.72 3.47
CA ASN A 3 -9.75 15.75 2.39
C ASN A 3 -9.36 14.40 3.01
N THR A 4 -10.27 13.43 3.01
CA THR A 4 -10.00 12.10 3.56
C THR A 4 -9.71 11.15 2.40
N LEU A 5 -8.53 10.55 2.38
CA LEU A 5 -8.16 9.57 1.36
C LEU A 5 -8.48 8.15 1.84
N ALA A 6 -8.94 7.31 0.92
CA ALA A 6 -9.07 5.87 1.10
C ALA A 6 -8.13 5.15 0.12
N PHE A 7 -7.34 4.22 0.64
CA PHE A 7 -6.44 3.37 -0.13
C PHE A 7 -6.95 1.93 -0.10
N ILE A 8 -7.10 1.32 -1.27
CA ILE A 8 -7.62 -0.04 -1.41
C ILE A 8 -6.53 -0.90 -2.03
N GLY A 9 -5.99 -1.82 -1.23
CA GLY A 9 -5.10 -2.88 -1.70
C GLY A 9 -5.89 -4.07 -2.21
N THR A 10 -5.30 -4.84 -3.11
CA THR A 10 -5.96 -5.96 -3.79
C THR A 10 -5.01 -7.13 -3.96
N TYR A 11 -5.56 -8.30 -4.28
CA TYR A 11 -4.82 -9.28 -5.07
C TYR A 11 -4.92 -8.87 -6.53
N THR A 12 -3.79 -8.87 -7.25
CA THR A 12 -3.73 -8.56 -8.69
C THR A 12 -4.12 -9.77 -9.53
N ARG A 13 -5.24 -10.40 -9.15
CA ARG A 13 -5.94 -11.41 -9.97
C ARG A 13 -6.91 -10.68 -10.89
N ASP A 14 -7.15 -11.27 -12.05
CA ASP A 14 -8.07 -10.74 -13.07
C ASP A 14 -7.70 -9.31 -13.50
N ASP A 15 -8.57 -8.34 -13.28
CA ASP A 15 -8.47 -6.98 -13.84
C ASP A 15 -7.83 -5.97 -12.88
N SER A 16 -7.38 -6.42 -11.71
CA SER A 16 -6.82 -5.50 -10.71
C SER A 16 -5.38 -5.13 -11.01
N VAL A 17 -5.09 -3.83 -11.01
CA VAL A 17 -3.74 -3.30 -11.29
C VAL A 17 -2.87 -3.17 -10.04
N GLY A 18 -3.45 -3.16 -8.84
CA GLY A 18 -2.72 -2.98 -7.59
C GLY A 18 -3.49 -2.12 -6.59
N ILE A 19 -2.95 -0.94 -6.25
CA ILE A 19 -3.53 -0.06 -5.23
C ILE A 19 -4.41 1.01 -5.89
N TYR A 20 -5.62 1.18 -5.38
CA TYR A 20 -6.54 2.24 -5.81
C TYR A 20 -6.66 3.32 -4.74
N VAL A 21 -6.80 4.57 -5.18
CA VAL A 21 -6.91 5.75 -4.32
C VAL A 21 -8.23 6.46 -4.60
N TYR A 22 -8.93 6.82 -3.53
CA TYR A 22 -10.19 7.55 -3.58
C TYR A 22 -10.20 8.72 -2.61
N ASN A 23 -10.90 9.79 -2.99
CA ASN A 23 -11.40 10.76 -2.02
C ASN A 23 -12.67 10.18 -1.40
N TYR A 24 -12.66 10.06 -0.07
CA TYR A 24 -13.77 9.57 0.72
C TYR A 24 -14.55 10.73 1.32
N ASN A 25 -15.84 10.82 0.98
CA ASN A 25 -16.75 11.75 1.61
C ASN A 25 -17.22 11.17 2.95
N THR A 26 -16.76 11.73 4.06
CA THR A 26 -17.09 11.26 5.42
C THR A 26 -18.55 11.54 5.83
N GLU A 27 -19.27 12.39 5.10
CA GLU A 27 -20.67 12.71 5.36
C GLU A 27 -21.62 11.78 4.60
N THR A 28 -21.31 11.47 3.33
CA THR A 28 -22.18 10.66 2.45
C THR A 28 -21.74 9.21 2.29
N GLY A 29 -20.46 8.91 2.56
CA GLY A 29 -19.85 7.61 2.31
C GLY A 29 -19.41 7.39 0.86
N GLU A 30 -19.54 8.39 -0.02
CA GLU A 30 -19.17 8.27 -1.43
C GLU A 30 -17.65 8.21 -1.62
N LEU A 31 -17.22 7.42 -2.62
CA LEU A 31 -15.84 7.31 -3.06
C LEU A 31 -15.69 7.91 -4.46
N ALA A 32 -14.90 8.97 -4.58
CA ALA A 32 -14.53 9.55 -5.86
C ALA A 32 -13.11 9.11 -6.24
N SER A 33 -12.96 8.47 -7.40
CA SER A 33 -11.66 7.97 -7.86
C SER A 33 -10.63 9.09 -8.01
N VAL A 34 -9.45 8.88 -7.45
CA VAL A 34 -8.26 9.73 -7.64
C VAL A 34 -7.33 9.11 -8.67
N GLY A 35 -7.11 7.80 -8.57
CA GLY A 35 -6.24 7.05 -9.46
C GLY A 35 -5.88 5.68 -8.91
N SER A 36 -4.86 5.08 -9.53
CA SER A 36 -4.32 3.79 -9.14
C SER A 36 -2.82 3.73 -9.44
N ILE A 37 -2.11 2.85 -8.75
CA ILE A 37 -0.71 2.53 -9.04
C ILE A 37 -0.52 1.03 -9.18
N GLU A 38 0.29 0.63 -10.15
CA GLU A 38 0.67 -0.76 -10.37
C GLU A 38 1.51 -1.27 -9.20
N SER A 39 1.14 -2.43 -8.67
CA SER A 39 1.86 -3.14 -7.62
C SER A 39 1.37 -4.57 -7.57
N ASP A 40 2.26 -5.55 -7.46
CA ASP A 40 1.88 -6.96 -7.43
C ASP A 40 1.30 -7.38 -6.07
N ASN A 41 0.07 -7.91 -6.06
CA ASN A 41 -0.65 -8.40 -4.88
C ASN A 41 -0.47 -7.54 -3.60
N PRO A 42 -0.78 -6.22 -3.61
CA PRO A 42 -0.69 -5.35 -2.44
C PRO A 42 -1.82 -5.68 -1.44
N SER A 43 -1.74 -6.83 -0.78
CA SER A 43 -2.85 -7.44 -0.03
C SER A 43 -3.11 -6.80 1.34
N PHE A 44 -2.13 -6.08 1.88
CA PHE A 44 -2.27 -5.37 3.15
C PHE A 44 -1.54 -4.03 3.11
N LEU A 45 -2.16 -2.97 3.63
CA LEU A 45 -1.63 -1.61 3.60
C LEU A 45 -1.47 -1.04 5.02
N ALA A 46 -0.43 -0.24 5.25
CA ALA A 46 -0.36 0.64 6.41
C ALA A 46 0.20 2.01 6.05
N ILE A 47 -0.34 3.05 6.68
CA ILE A 47 0.09 4.44 6.50
C ILE A 47 1.10 4.78 7.59
N HIS A 48 2.18 5.46 7.21
CA HIS A 48 3.14 6.01 8.15
C HIS A 48 2.49 7.07 9.06
N PRO A 49 2.86 7.21 10.35
CA PRO A 49 2.27 8.20 11.26
C PRO A 49 2.28 9.66 10.77
N SER A 50 3.18 10.01 9.84
CA SER A 50 3.22 11.34 9.22
C SER A 50 2.14 11.58 8.17
N GLY A 51 1.48 10.53 7.67
CA GLY A 51 0.51 10.60 6.56
C GLY A 51 1.12 10.70 5.17
N ASN A 52 2.45 10.77 5.04
CA ASN A 52 3.12 11.04 3.75
C ASN A 52 3.60 9.76 3.02
N PHE A 53 3.49 8.60 3.66
CA PHE A 53 3.98 7.34 3.11
C PHE A 53 2.97 6.21 3.30
N LEU A 54 2.81 5.41 2.26
CA LEU A 54 2.03 4.18 2.26
C LEU A 54 2.98 2.99 2.11
N TYR A 55 2.78 1.97 2.94
CA TYR A 55 3.48 0.69 2.83
C TYR A 55 2.48 -0.39 2.44
N ALA A 56 2.91 -1.31 1.58
CA ALA A 56 2.09 -2.43 1.12
C ALA A 56 2.85 -3.75 1.27
N ILE A 57 2.21 -4.77 1.84
CA ILE A 57 2.65 -6.16 1.67
C ILE A 57 2.36 -6.56 0.24
N ASN A 58 3.37 -7.07 -0.45
CA ASN A 58 3.22 -7.77 -1.72
C ASN A 58 3.21 -9.28 -1.44
N GLU A 59 2.05 -9.90 -1.55
CA GLU A 59 1.87 -11.35 -1.38
C GLU A 59 2.25 -12.06 -2.68
N ILE A 60 3.56 -12.08 -2.93
CA ILE A 60 4.21 -12.70 -4.09
C ILE A 60 5.10 -13.86 -3.65
N SER A 61 5.39 -14.76 -4.56
CA SER A 61 6.19 -15.97 -4.29
C SER A 61 7.69 -15.78 -4.56
N GLU A 62 8.05 -14.75 -5.32
CA GLU A 62 9.41 -14.44 -5.71
C GLU A 62 9.60 -12.92 -5.85
N ILE A 63 10.74 -12.42 -5.37
CA ILE A 63 11.17 -11.03 -5.55
C ILE A 63 12.69 -11.01 -5.80
N ASN A 64 13.13 -10.36 -6.87
CA ASN A 64 14.55 -10.26 -7.23
C ASN A 64 15.31 -11.61 -7.25
N GLY A 65 14.64 -12.69 -7.68
CA GLY A 65 15.19 -14.06 -7.69
C GLY A 65 15.24 -14.76 -6.34
N GLU A 66 14.71 -14.14 -5.28
CA GLU A 66 14.57 -14.72 -3.95
C GLU A 66 13.15 -15.26 -3.74
N LYS A 67 13.03 -16.49 -3.21
CA LYS A 67 11.73 -17.09 -2.83
C LYS A 67 11.18 -16.45 -1.56
N ALA A 68 10.66 -15.25 -1.69
CA ALA A 68 10.09 -14.45 -0.62
C ALA A 68 8.97 -13.55 -1.14
N GLY A 69 8.12 -13.09 -0.23
CA GLY A 69 7.24 -11.96 -0.49
C GLY A 69 7.96 -10.62 -0.44
N GLY A 70 7.23 -9.55 -0.72
CA GLY A 70 7.77 -8.20 -0.76
C GLY A 70 7.06 -7.24 0.18
N ILE A 71 7.72 -6.11 0.45
CA ILE A 71 7.11 -4.90 0.96
C ILE A 71 7.46 -3.74 0.02
N SER A 72 6.47 -3.00 -0.43
CA SER A 72 6.64 -1.77 -1.23
C SER A 72 6.37 -0.53 -0.39
N ALA A 73 7.08 0.55 -0.67
CA ALA A 73 6.83 1.87 -0.09
C ALA A 73 6.51 2.89 -1.19
N PHE A 74 5.54 3.74 -0.91
CA PHE A 74 5.07 4.80 -1.80
C PHE A 74 5.01 6.13 -1.05
N ALA A 75 5.36 7.23 -1.70
CA ALA A 75 5.05 8.58 -1.23
C ALA A 75 3.60 8.95 -1.60
N ILE A 76 2.95 9.69 -0.72
CA ILE A 76 1.59 10.20 -0.90
C ILE A 76 1.67 11.71 -1.14
N ALA A 77 1.20 12.18 -2.29
CA ALA A 77 1.05 13.60 -2.57
C ALA A 77 -0.24 14.17 -1.94
N ASP A 78 -0.33 15.49 -1.79
CA ASP A 78 -1.54 16.16 -1.30
C ASP A 78 -2.79 15.86 -2.16
N SER A 79 -2.58 15.57 -3.46
CA SER A 79 -3.63 15.14 -4.40
C SER A 79 -4.11 13.71 -4.17
N GLY A 80 -3.41 12.91 -3.36
CA GLY A 80 -3.58 11.47 -3.20
C GLY A 80 -2.81 10.63 -4.23
N GLU A 81 -2.11 11.25 -5.18
CA GLU A 81 -1.26 10.52 -6.13
C GLU A 81 -0.14 9.77 -5.38
N LEU A 82 0.07 8.51 -5.76
CA LEU A 82 1.12 7.66 -5.19
C LEU A 82 2.34 7.65 -6.10
N THR A 83 3.52 7.75 -5.50
CA THR A 83 4.80 7.57 -6.21
C THR A 83 5.58 6.43 -5.58
N ALA A 84 5.94 5.41 -6.35
CA ALA A 84 6.77 4.30 -5.87
C ALA A 84 8.16 4.80 -5.43
N LEU A 85 8.59 4.37 -4.24
CA LEU A 85 9.89 4.74 -3.66
C LEU A 85 10.88 3.59 -3.74
N ASN A 86 10.51 2.44 -3.17
CA ASN A 86 11.31 1.23 -3.22
C ASN A 86 10.46 -0.01 -2.94
N GLN A 87 11.07 -1.16 -3.15
CA GLN A 87 10.55 -2.47 -2.76
C GLN A 87 11.66 -3.27 -2.11
N GLN A 88 11.35 -4.07 -1.09
CA GLN A 88 12.29 -4.92 -0.38
C GLN A 88 11.73 -6.33 -0.17
N SER A 89 12.60 -7.32 -0.19
CA SER A 89 12.28 -8.70 0.20
C SER A 89 12.05 -8.76 1.71
N VAL A 90 10.99 -9.45 2.14
CA VAL A 90 10.74 -9.72 3.57
C VAL A 90 11.47 -10.97 4.07
N LYS A 91 12.31 -11.59 3.23
CA LYS A 91 13.15 -12.75 3.58
C LYS A 91 12.39 -14.01 3.98
N GLY A 92 11.09 -14.06 3.67
CA GLY A 92 10.22 -15.20 3.92
C GLY A 92 9.04 -15.23 2.96
N PRO A 93 8.41 -16.40 2.77
CA PRO A 93 7.23 -16.53 1.92
C PRO A 93 5.96 -16.08 2.66
N GLY A 94 4.95 -15.70 1.88
CA GLY A 94 3.58 -15.48 2.37
C GLY A 94 3.40 -14.40 3.43
N PRO A 95 4.06 -13.23 3.36
CA PRO A 95 3.66 -12.12 4.21
C PRO A 95 2.19 -11.78 3.93
N CYS A 96 1.43 -11.50 4.98
CA CYS A 96 0.01 -11.18 4.87
C CYS A 96 -0.40 -9.96 5.69
N HIS A 97 0.50 -9.41 6.51
CA HIS A 97 0.20 -8.24 7.33
C HIS A 97 1.44 -7.38 7.57
N LEU A 98 1.22 -6.06 7.72
CA LEU A 98 2.25 -5.15 8.20
C LEU A 98 1.71 -4.10 9.17
N CYS A 99 2.57 -3.58 10.04
CA CYS A 99 2.29 -2.35 10.77
C CYS A 99 3.54 -1.47 10.82
N ILE A 100 3.32 -0.16 10.97
CA ILE A 100 4.39 0.81 11.21
C ILE A 100 4.38 1.13 12.70
N ASP A 101 5.55 1.10 13.32
CA ASP A 101 5.67 1.46 14.72
C ASP A 101 5.29 2.93 14.95
N ALA A 102 4.87 3.29 16.17
CA ALA A 102 4.37 4.63 16.47
C ALA A 102 5.40 5.75 16.23
N THR A 103 6.70 5.44 16.23
CA THR A 103 7.77 6.40 15.89
C THR A 103 7.98 6.57 14.39
N GLY A 104 7.42 5.68 13.56
CA GLY A 104 7.57 5.70 12.11
C GLY A 104 8.90 5.12 11.60
N LYS A 105 9.72 4.54 12.47
CA LYS A 105 11.09 4.13 12.15
C LYS A 105 11.18 2.69 11.62
N TYR A 106 10.22 1.85 11.97
CA TYR A 106 10.23 0.42 11.70
C TYR A 106 8.89 -0.04 11.13
N ALA A 107 8.97 -0.87 10.09
CA ALA A 107 7.86 -1.70 9.63
C ALA A 107 8.03 -3.11 10.20
N LEU A 108 6.95 -3.66 10.77
CA LEU A 108 6.89 -5.04 11.24
C LEU A 108 5.98 -5.82 10.29
N VAL A 109 6.43 -7.01 9.88
CA VAL A 109 5.74 -7.85 8.90
C VAL A 109 5.44 -9.22 9.52
N ALA A 110 4.27 -9.78 9.20
CA ALA A 110 3.86 -11.13 9.55
C ALA A 110 3.52 -11.94 8.30
#